data_AF-A0A8X7W268-F1
#
_entry.id   AF-A0A8X7W268-F1
#
_cell.length_a   1.000
_cell.length_b   1.000
_cell.length_c   1.000
_cell.angle_alpha   90.00
_cell.angle_beta   90.00
_cell.angle_gamma   90.00
#
_symmetry.space_group_name_H-M   'P 1'
#
loop_
_entity.id
_entity.type
_entity.pdbx_description
1 polymer ?
#
loop_
_entity_poly.entity_id
_entity_poly.type
_entity_poly.pdbx_seq_one_letter_code
_entity_poly.pdbx_strand_id
1 'polypeptide(L)'
;MFFLLALIFTALSEAAAKVDYCSTTAIDKVDGCYDSLKLAAEDDYRWLRKDCCKVVYAISYPCFLDVLHGRNLDINFFKSICVNVIGPITLCNPSFG
;
A
#
# COMPACT_ATOMS: atom_id res chain seq x y z
N MET A 1 12.28 12.20 42.88
CA MET A 1 11.20 11.46 42.19
C MET A 1 11.48 11.39 40.68
N PHE A 2 12.59 10.76 40.27
CA PHE A 2 13.01 10.71 38.84
C PHE A 2 12.71 9.36 38.16
N PHE A 3 12.53 8.29 38.92
CA PHE A 3 12.23 6.95 38.39
C PHE A 3 10.86 6.86 37.70
N LEU A 4 9.87 7.63 38.17
CA LEU A 4 8.54 7.66 37.55
C LEU A 4 8.57 8.27 36.15
N LEU A 5 9.38 9.32 35.94
CA LEU A 5 9.52 9.96 34.63
C LEU A 5 10.14 8.99 33.61
N ALA A 6 11.21 8.28 34.00
CA ALA A 6 11.86 7.29 33.12
C ALA A 6 10.91 6.18 32.65
N LEU A 7 10.04 5.68 33.55
CA LEU A 7 9.05 4.65 33.22
C LEU A 7 7.97 5.14 32.23
N ILE A 8 7.59 6.42 32.32
CA ILE A 8 6.60 7.03 31.41
C ILE A 8 7.22 7.20 30.01
N PHE A 9 8.49 7.59 29.92
CA PHE A 9 9.18 7.71 28.62
C PHE A 9 9.40 6.36 27.95
N THR A 10 9.75 5.31 28.70
CA THR A 10 9.90 3.96 28.13
C THR A 10 8.56 3.40 27.64
N ALA A 11 7.48 3.57 28.41
CA ALA A 11 6.14 3.11 28.04
C ALA A 11 5.58 3.86 26.80
N LEU A 12 5.89 5.15 26.65
CA LEU A 12 5.47 5.93 25.48
C LEU A 12 6.26 5.53 24.21
N SER A 13 7.53 5.12 24.36
CA SER A 13 8.38 4.73 23.24
C SER A 13 7.97 3.38 22.63
N GLU A 14 7.40 2.47 23.42
CA GLU A 14 6.87 1.19 22.93
C GLU A 14 5.52 1.33 22.22
N ALA A 15 4.82 2.45 22.40
CA ALA A 15 3.57 2.77 21.72
C ALA A 15 3.77 3.35 20.30
N ALA A 16 5.02 3.46 19.82
CA ALA A 16 5.30 3.71 18.41
C ALA A 16 4.83 2.50 17.60
N ALA A 17 3.55 2.53 17.20
CA ALA A 17 2.92 1.52 16.38
C ALA A 17 3.84 1.18 15.20
N LYS A 18 4.34 -0.06 15.18
CA LYS A 18 5.22 -0.56 14.12
C LYS A 18 4.45 -0.45 12.81
N VAL A 19 4.83 0.50 11.96
CA VAL A 19 4.25 0.64 10.62
C VAL A 19 4.58 -0.64 9.84
N ASP A 20 3.55 -1.39 9.48
CA ASP A 20 3.71 -2.60 8.68
C ASP A 20 3.77 -2.22 7.19
N TYR A 21 4.93 -2.40 6.59
CA TYR A 21 5.14 -2.07 5.18
C TYR A 21 4.75 -3.24 4.29
N CYS A 22 4.12 -2.94 3.16
CA CYS A 22 3.76 -3.97 2.19
C CYS A 22 5.01 -4.64 1.61
N SER A 23 4.92 -5.94 1.34
CA SER A 23 5.96 -6.62 0.58
C SER A 23 5.93 -6.13 -0.88
N THR A 24 6.96 -5.39 -1.28
CA THR A 24 7.08 -4.89 -2.65
C THR A 24 7.51 -5.97 -3.64
N THR A 25 7.90 -7.17 -3.19
CA THR A 25 8.36 -8.26 -4.06
C THR A 25 7.35 -8.66 -5.13
N ALA A 26 6.05 -8.63 -4.84
CA ALA A 26 5.02 -8.94 -5.83
C ALA A 26 4.79 -7.77 -6.80
N ILE A 27 4.93 -6.54 -6.31
CA ILE A 27 4.75 -5.30 -7.06
C ILE A 27 5.91 -5.08 -8.04
N ASP A 28 7.14 -5.32 -7.59
CA ASP A 28 8.39 -5.20 -8.35
C ASP A 28 8.47 -6.20 -9.51
N LYS A 29 7.80 -7.36 -9.38
CA LYS A 29 7.66 -8.32 -10.49
C LYS A 29 6.90 -7.76 -11.69
N VAL A 30 6.09 -6.72 -11.49
CA VAL A 30 5.39 -6.04 -12.58
C VAL A 30 6.17 -4.79 -12.93
N ASP A 31 6.80 -4.82 -14.09
CA ASP A 31 7.66 -3.75 -14.57
C ASP A 31 6.92 -2.39 -14.57
N GLY A 32 7.49 -1.42 -13.85
CA GLY A 32 6.93 -0.08 -13.70
C GLY A 32 5.69 0.04 -12.78
N CYS A 33 5.24 -1.04 -12.13
CA CYS A 33 4.07 -0.99 -11.25
C CYS A 33 4.31 -0.11 -10.01
N TYR A 34 5.47 -0.27 -9.36
CA TYR A 34 5.81 0.53 -8.18
C TYR A 34 5.84 2.03 -8.50
N ASP A 35 6.48 2.44 -9.59
CA ASP A 35 6.51 3.86 -10.00
C ASP A 35 5.14 4.37 -10.46
N SER A 36 4.33 3.53 -11.10
CA SER A 36 2.94 3.87 -11.43
C SER A 36 2.09 4.09 -10.19
N LEU A 37 2.30 3.31 -9.11
CA LEU A 37 1.62 3.52 -7.83
C LEU A 37 2.06 4.82 -7.18
N LYS A 38 3.35 5.18 -7.25
CA LYS A 38 3.81 6.48 -6.76
C LYS A 38 3.18 7.65 -7.51
N LEU A 39 3.06 7.56 -8.84
CA LEU A 39 2.39 8.56 -9.66
C LEU A 39 0.90 8.66 -9.33
N ALA A 40 0.24 7.52 -9.13
CA ALA A 40 -1.15 7.46 -8.72
C ALA A 40 -1.41 8.09 -7.34
N ALA A 41 -0.42 8.11 -6.45
CA ALA A 41 -0.50 8.84 -5.18
C ALA A 41 -0.49 10.37 -5.36
N GLU A 42 -0.01 10.88 -6.49
CA GLU A 42 -0.06 12.29 -6.90
C GLU A 42 -1.23 12.57 -7.86
N ASP A 43 -2.25 11.71 -7.87
CA ASP A 43 -3.44 11.81 -8.76
C ASP A 43 -3.14 11.55 -10.26
N ASP A 44 -1.92 11.07 -10.62
CA ASP A 44 -1.60 10.70 -12.00
C ASP A 44 -1.78 9.19 -12.25
N TYR A 45 -2.95 8.84 -12.77
CA TYR A 45 -3.35 7.46 -13.04
C TYR A 45 -2.98 6.95 -14.43
N ARG A 46 -2.33 7.77 -15.28
CA ARG A 46 -2.16 7.50 -16.72
C ARG A 46 -1.31 6.26 -16.99
N TRP A 47 -0.45 5.91 -16.06
CA TRP A 47 0.49 4.80 -16.14
C TRP A 47 0.04 3.59 -15.33
N LEU A 48 -1.06 3.70 -14.58
CA LEU A 48 -1.55 2.61 -13.74
C LEU A 48 -2.19 1.51 -14.61
N ARG A 49 -1.53 0.36 -14.67
CA ARG A 49 -1.95 -0.77 -15.49
C ARG A 49 -2.84 -1.75 -14.71
N LYS A 50 -3.68 -2.49 -15.44
CA LYS A 50 -4.58 -3.50 -14.85
C LYS A 50 -3.83 -4.64 -14.16
N ASP A 51 -2.71 -5.08 -14.73
CA ASP A 51 -1.79 -6.06 -14.16
C ASP A 51 -1.21 -5.61 -12.82
N CYS A 52 -0.76 -4.36 -12.73
CA CYS A 52 -0.33 -3.75 -11.47
C CYS A 52 -1.45 -3.77 -10.42
N CYS A 53 -2.66 -3.36 -10.80
CA CYS A 53 -3.81 -3.37 -9.88
C CYS A 53 -4.20 -4.79 -9.41
N LYS A 54 -4.06 -5.84 -10.23
CA LYS A 54 -4.28 -7.22 -9.78
C LYS A 54 -3.34 -7.61 -8.64
N VAL A 55 -2.08 -7.18 -8.71
CA VAL A 55 -1.11 -7.41 -7.64
C VAL A 55 -1.50 -6.65 -6.38
N VAL A 56 -1.89 -5.39 -6.50
CA VAL A 56 -2.40 -4.57 -5.37
C VAL A 56 -3.59 -5.26 -4.69
N TYR A 57 -4.51 -5.84 -5.46
CA TYR A 57 -5.65 -6.58 -4.92
C TYR A 57 -5.26 -7.91 -4.26
N ALA A 58 -4.21 -8.57 -4.73
CA ALA A 58 -3.72 -9.80 -4.13
C ALA A 58 -3.16 -9.59 -2.71
N ILE A 59 -2.76 -8.36 -2.37
CA ILE A 59 -2.34 -7.99 -1.02
C ILE A 59 -3.56 -7.99 -0.10
N SER A 60 -3.64 -9.03 0.73
CA SER A 60 -4.84 -9.33 1.54
C SER A 60 -4.77 -8.75 2.96
N TYR A 61 -3.63 -8.22 3.39
CA TYR A 61 -3.42 -7.66 4.72
C TYR A 61 -3.26 -6.13 4.67
N PRO A 62 -3.67 -5.40 5.72
CA PRO A 62 -3.45 -3.96 5.80
C PRO A 62 -1.95 -3.68 5.95
N CYS A 63 -1.42 -2.87 5.06
CA CYS A 63 -0.01 -2.48 5.05
C CYS A 63 0.13 -1.13 4.35
N PHE A 64 1.28 -0.48 4.56
CA PHE A 64 1.60 0.80 3.95
C PHE A 64 2.61 0.64 2.82
N LEU A 65 2.35 1.33 1.72
CA LEU A 65 3.29 1.52 0.64
C LEU A 65 4.04 2.83 0.86
N ASP A 66 5.37 2.78 0.80
CA ASP A 66 6.20 3.99 0.74
C ASP A 66 6.03 4.62 -0.65
N VAL A 67 5.57 5.87 -0.67
CA VAL A 67 5.48 6.67 -1.90
C VAL A 67 6.39 7.87 -1.84
N LEU A 68 6.53 8.53 -3.00
CA LEU A 68 7.31 9.75 -3.14
C LEU A 68 6.99 10.78 -2.04
N HIS A 69 8.04 11.50 -1.61
CA HIS A 69 8.02 12.47 -0.52
C HIS A 69 7.84 11.90 0.90
N GLY A 70 8.18 10.62 1.12
CA GLY A 70 8.17 10.00 2.45
C GLY A 70 6.77 9.87 3.03
N ARG A 71 5.75 9.85 2.16
CA ARG A 71 4.38 9.55 2.55
C ARG A 71 4.20 8.03 2.52
N ASN A 72 3.59 7.50 3.56
CA ASN A 72 3.21 6.10 3.64
C ASN A 72 1.70 6.01 3.46
N LEU A 73 1.26 5.40 2.36
CA LEU A 73 -0.16 5.28 2.04
C LEU A 73 -0.64 3.86 2.25
N ASP A 74 -1.81 3.74 2.87
CA ASP A 74 -2.43 2.44 3.12
C ASP A 74 -2.77 1.74 1.79
N ILE A 75 -2.58 0.42 1.73
CA ILE A 75 -2.85 -0.37 0.52
C ILE A 75 -4.31 -0.21 0.02
N ASN A 76 -5.26 0.05 0.91
CA ASN A 76 -6.67 0.27 0.55
C ASN A 76 -6.86 1.58 -0.24
N PHE A 77 -5.99 2.58 -0.05
CA PHE A 77 -5.98 3.77 -0.90
C PHE A 77 -5.71 3.40 -2.36
N PHE A 78 -4.69 2.57 -2.61
CA PHE A 78 -4.38 2.09 -3.96
C PHE A 78 -5.45 1.15 -4.52
N LYS A 79 -6.07 0.31 -3.67
CA LYS A 79 -7.23 -0.50 -4.10
C LYS A 79 -8.36 0.40 -4.60
N SER A 80 -8.71 1.46 -3.88
CA SER A 80 -9.74 2.43 -4.28
C SER A 80 -9.43 3.06 -5.64
N ILE A 81 -8.18 3.50 -5.86
CA ILE A 81 -7.74 4.01 -7.16
C ILE A 81 -7.91 2.94 -8.26
N CYS A 82 -7.49 1.71 -7.98
CA CYS A 82 -7.59 0.60 -8.92
C CYS A 82 -9.04 0.22 -9.30
N VAL A 83 -10.06 0.58 -8.51
CA VAL A 83 -11.48 0.43 -8.93
C VAL A 83 -11.77 1.26 -10.17
N ASN A 84 -11.23 2.48 -10.27
CA ASN A 84 -11.45 3.36 -11.42
C ASN A 84 -10.70 2.89 -12.67
N VAL A 85 -9.59 2.16 -12.50
CA VAL A 85 -8.76 1.65 -13.61
C VAL A 85 -9.24 0.28 -14.13
N ILE A 86 -9.72 -0.59 -13.24
CA ILE A 86 -10.24 -1.91 -13.61
C ILE A 86 -11.72 -1.83 -14.03
N GLY A 87 -12.47 -0.82 -13.57
CA GLY A 87 -13.94 -0.83 -13.52
C GLY A 87 -14.42 -1.55 -12.26
N PRO A 88 -15.75 -1.63 -12.00
CA PRO A 88 -16.26 -2.42 -10.89
C PRO A 88 -15.67 -3.82 -11.00
N ILE A 89 -14.99 -4.26 -9.94
CA ILE A 89 -14.37 -5.58 -9.87
C ILE A 89 -15.52 -6.59 -9.91
N THR A 90 -15.90 -7.01 -11.11
CA THR A 90 -16.39 -8.37 -11.29
C THR A 90 -15.25 -9.25 -10.84
N LEU A 91 -15.37 -9.70 -9.58
CA LEU A 91 -14.60 -10.77 -9.00
C LEU A 91 -14.26 -11.77 -10.10
N CYS A 92 -12.97 -12.05 -10.22
CA CYS A 92 -12.39 -13.19 -10.93
C CYS A 92 -13.45 -14.15 -11.50
N ASN A 93 -13.69 -14.09 -12.80
CA ASN A 93 -13.98 -15.32 -13.50
C ASN A 93 -12.77 -15.63 -14.40
N PRO A 94 -11.88 -16.57 -14.00
CA PRO A 94 -10.97 -17.18 -14.94
C PRO A 94 -11.79 -18.19 -15.75
N SER A 95 -12.56 -17.73 -16.74
CA SER A 95 -13.14 -18.61 -17.75
C SER A 95 -12.38 -18.39 -19.05
N PHE A 96 -11.19 -18.97 -19.11
CA PHE A 96 -10.73 -19.57 -20.37
C PHE A 96 -11.65 -20.77 -20.61
N GLY A 97 -12.44 -20.72 -21.68
CA GLY A 97 -13.39 -21.74 -22.10
C GLY A 97 -14.10 -21.30 -23.35
#